data_AF-A0A0K8RM49-F1
#
_entry.id   AF-A0A0K8RM49-F1
#
_cell.length_a   1.000
_cell.length_b   1.000
_cell.length_c   1.000
_cell.angle_alpha   90.00
_cell.angle_beta   90.00
_cell.angle_gamma   90.00
#
_symmetry.space_group_name_H-M   'P 1'
#
loop_
_entity.id
_entity.type
_entity.pdbx_description
1 polymer ?
#
loop_
_entity_poly.entity_id
_entity_poly.type
_entity_poly.pdbx_seq_one_letter_code
_entity_poly.pdbx_strand_id
1 'polypeptide(L)'
;MCRNISNMLFVLFPVVLRLAASQEEGFSSAAFECYRALLHSGDIYCQLSGHDKFDGLSYETCQLACGSTNVQLPEEVCPKGRMPKTCNEDDLSHLRNWSKNLMEKKEYDLNRKNNR
;
A
#
# COMPACT_ATOMS: atom_id res chain seq x y z
N MET A 1 67.32 20.36 -24.88
CA MET A 1 67.01 21.45 -23.92
C MET A 1 65.51 21.68 -23.90
N CYS A 2 64.94 21.66 -22.70
CA CYS A 2 63.66 22.23 -22.29
C CYS A 2 62.40 21.83 -23.07
N ARG A 3 61.49 21.10 -22.41
CA ARG A 3 60.10 21.58 -22.29
C ARG A 3 59.49 21.10 -20.98
N ASN A 4 59.29 22.11 -20.12
CA ASN A 4 58.61 22.08 -18.84
C ASN A 4 57.32 21.27 -18.89
N ILE A 5 57.17 20.39 -17.89
CA ILE A 5 55.87 19.87 -17.48
C ILE A 5 55.10 21.05 -16.90
N SER A 6 54.28 21.71 -17.73
CA SER A 6 53.28 22.65 -17.24
C SER A 6 52.08 21.83 -16.76
N ASN A 7 52.13 21.49 -15.47
CA ASN A 7 50.97 21.10 -14.69
C ASN A 7 49.96 22.27 -14.68
N MET A 8 48.70 21.94 -14.42
CA MET A 8 47.54 22.83 -14.24
C MET A 8 46.90 23.39 -15.50
N LEU A 9 45.93 22.65 -16.03
CA LEU A 9 44.52 23.05 -15.91
C LEU A 9 43.64 21.85 -16.32
N PHE A 10 43.49 20.88 -15.41
CA PHE A 10 42.32 20.00 -15.50
C PHE A 10 41.12 20.88 -15.17
N VAL A 11 40.44 21.33 -16.22
CA VAL A 11 39.19 22.07 -16.13
C VAL A 11 38.18 21.13 -15.47
N LEU A 12 38.11 21.23 -14.14
CA LEU A 12 37.05 20.64 -13.35
C LEU A 12 35.77 21.33 -13.81
N PHE A 13 35.01 20.68 -14.69
CA PHE A 13 33.61 21.01 -14.90
C PHE A 13 32.87 20.58 -13.63
N PRO A 14 32.44 21.49 -12.74
CA PRO A 14 31.47 21.12 -11.74
C PRO A 14 30.14 21.12 -12.50
N VAL A 15 29.84 20.00 -13.17
CA VAL A 15 28.44 19.72 -13.52
C VAL A 15 27.73 19.72 -12.18
N VAL A 16 26.97 20.79 -11.98
CA VAL A 16 26.12 21.03 -10.85
C VAL A 16 25.09 19.90 -10.82
N LEU A 17 25.48 18.77 -10.22
CA LEU A 17 24.59 17.72 -9.72
C LEU A 17 23.79 18.29 -8.53
N ARG A 18 23.04 19.36 -8.77
CA ARG A 18 22.00 19.88 -7.87
C ARG A 18 20.61 19.66 -8.45
N LEU A 19 20.40 18.57 -9.18
CA LEU A 19 19.06 18.12 -9.55
C LEU A 19 18.96 16.62 -9.25
N ALA A 20 18.59 16.34 -8.01
CA ALA A 20 17.76 15.23 -7.56
C ALA A 20 18.10 14.95 -6.09
N ALA A 21 17.79 15.90 -5.21
CA ALA A 21 17.13 15.46 -3.98
C ALA A 21 15.74 15.00 -4.43
N SER A 22 15.68 13.84 -5.08
CA SER A 22 14.46 13.08 -5.13
C SER A 22 14.13 12.87 -3.67
N GLN A 23 13.17 13.66 -3.20
CA GLN A 23 12.33 13.29 -2.08
C GLN A 23 11.60 12.03 -2.56
N GLU A 24 12.32 10.92 -2.63
CA GLU A 24 11.71 9.64 -2.40
C GLU A 24 11.23 9.77 -0.96
N GLU A 25 9.99 10.24 -0.82
CA GLU A 25 9.11 9.71 0.21
C GLU A 25 9.03 8.21 -0.09
N GLY A 26 10.12 7.51 0.23
CA GLY A 26 10.29 6.10 0.05
C GLY A 26 9.09 5.53 0.76
N PHE A 27 8.24 4.85 -0.02
CA PHE A 27 7.05 4.20 0.46
C PHE A 27 7.49 3.41 1.70
N SER A 28 7.20 3.95 2.88
CA SER A 28 7.76 3.42 4.12
C SER A 28 7.41 1.95 4.15
N SER A 29 8.33 1.08 4.54
CA SER A 29 8.08 -0.36 4.60
C SER A 29 6.77 -0.66 5.34
N ALA A 30 6.42 0.16 6.35
CA ALA A 30 5.14 0.11 7.03
C ALA A 30 3.93 0.42 6.12
N ALA A 31 3.97 1.50 5.32
CA ALA A 31 2.92 1.83 4.36
C ALA A 31 2.72 0.74 3.30
N PHE A 32 3.82 0.10 2.86
CA PHE A 32 3.77 -1.06 1.98
C PHE A 32 3.10 -2.27 2.61
N GLU A 33 3.43 -2.58 3.86
CA GLU A 33 2.84 -3.71 4.57
C GLU A 33 1.34 -3.51 4.84
N CYS A 34 0.90 -2.30 5.21
CA CYS A 34 -0.53 -1.98 5.31
C CYS A 34 -1.26 -2.14 3.98
N TYR A 35 -0.69 -1.60 2.88
CA TYR A 35 -1.28 -1.74 1.55
C TYR A 35 -1.40 -3.21 1.13
N ARG A 36 -0.37 -4.03 1.38
CA ARG A 36 -0.43 -5.47 1.10
C ARG A 36 -1.46 -6.21 1.95
N ALA A 37 -1.55 -5.88 3.23
CA ALA A 37 -2.56 -6.45 4.12
C ALA A 37 -3.98 -6.12 3.61
N LEU A 38 -4.20 -4.87 3.19
CA LEU A 38 -5.46 -4.40 2.57
C LEU A 38 -5.75 -5.09 1.24
N LEU A 39 -4.76 -5.31 0.39
CA LEU A 39 -4.98 -5.92 -0.93
C LEU A 39 -5.48 -7.37 -0.81
N HIS A 40 -4.89 -8.16 0.08
CA HIS A 40 -5.32 -9.55 0.29
C HIS A 40 -6.70 -9.64 0.95
N SER A 41 -6.93 -8.83 1.99
CA SER A 41 -8.19 -8.80 2.72
C SER A 41 -9.32 -8.15 1.91
N GLY A 42 -9.01 -7.19 1.05
CA GLY A 42 -9.95 -6.54 0.14
C GLY A 42 -10.59 -7.51 -0.84
N ASP A 43 -9.79 -8.41 -1.43
CA ASP A 43 -10.33 -9.44 -2.35
C ASP A 43 -11.30 -10.39 -1.64
N ILE A 44 -10.92 -10.85 -0.43
CA ILE A 44 -11.78 -11.70 0.41
C ILE A 44 -13.07 -10.95 0.78
N TYR A 45 -12.95 -9.69 1.17
CA TYR A 45 -14.09 -8.87 1.58
C TYR A 45 -15.08 -8.62 0.43
N CYS A 46 -14.57 -8.32 -0.78
CA CYS A 46 -15.39 -8.18 -1.96
C CYS A 46 -16.16 -9.48 -2.27
N GLN A 47 -15.49 -10.64 -2.21
CA GLN A 47 -16.12 -11.94 -2.45
C GLN A 47 -17.16 -12.29 -1.37
N LEU A 48 -16.88 -11.99 -0.10
CA LEU A 48 -17.83 -12.17 1.00
C LEU A 48 -19.05 -11.25 0.87
N SER A 49 -18.87 -10.09 0.27
CA SER A 49 -19.95 -9.15 -0.04
C SER A 49 -20.72 -9.53 -1.31
N GLY A 50 -20.34 -10.61 -2.00
CA GLY A 50 -20.99 -11.09 -3.21
C GLY A 50 -20.57 -10.36 -4.49
N HIS A 51 -19.42 -9.69 -4.48
CA HIS A 51 -18.87 -8.95 -5.61
C HIS A 51 -17.65 -9.66 -6.22
N ASP A 52 -17.15 -9.09 -7.33
CA ASP A 52 -15.94 -9.53 -8.01
C ASP A 52 -14.69 -9.26 -7.16
N LYS A 53 -13.51 -9.49 -7.74
CA LYS A 53 -12.23 -9.27 -7.07
C LYS A 53 -11.98 -7.80 -6.75
N PHE A 54 -11.09 -7.58 -5.80
CA PHE A 54 -10.58 -6.26 -5.49
C PHE A 54 -9.85 -5.65 -6.69
N ASP A 55 -10.22 -4.41 -7.03
CA ASP A 55 -9.69 -3.64 -8.17
C ASP A 55 -9.03 -2.32 -7.73
N GLY A 56 -9.28 -1.86 -6.50
CA GLY A 56 -8.67 -0.64 -6.00
C GLY A 56 -9.22 -0.16 -4.67
N LEU A 57 -8.52 0.79 -4.04
CA LEU A 57 -8.91 1.43 -2.79
C LEU A 57 -8.95 2.94 -2.97
N SER A 58 -10.08 3.56 -2.65
CA SER A 58 -10.19 5.00 -2.49
C SER A 58 -9.84 5.40 -1.06
N TYR A 59 -8.68 6.05 -0.87
CA TYR A 59 -8.19 6.49 0.44
C TYR A 59 -9.07 7.59 1.07
N GLU A 60 -9.66 8.45 0.26
CA GLU A 60 -10.47 9.59 0.71
C GLU A 60 -11.91 9.22 1.10
N THR A 61 -12.44 8.14 0.51
CA THR A 61 -13.81 7.68 0.80
C THR A 61 -13.84 6.34 1.54
N CYS A 62 -12.70 5.68 1.71
CA CYS A 62 -12.58 4.34 2.27
C CYS A 62 -13.47 3.31 1.60
N GLN A 63 -13.48 3.36 0.28
CA GLN A 63 -14.24 2.43 -0.55
C GLN A 63 -13.27 1.50 -1.28
N LEU A 64 -13.55 0.20 -1.21
CA LEU A 64 -12.92 -0.80 -2.04
C LEU A 64 -13.70 -0.90 -3.35
N ALA A 65 -13.02 -0.74 -4.47
CA ALA A 65 -13.53 -1.15 -5.76
C ALA A 65 -13.48 -2.68 -5.83
N CYS A 66 -14.64 -3.29 -6.02
CA CYS A 66 -14.86 -4.72 -6.16
C CYS A 66 -15.41 -4.98 -7.57
N GLY A 67 -14.56 -4.81 -8.60
CA GLY A 67 -14.96 -4.76 -9.99
C GLY A 67 -15.78 -3.50 -10.32
N SER A 68 -17.04 -3.66 -10.72
CA SER A 68 -17.91 -2.54 -11.10
C SER A 68 -18.57 -1.80 -9.93
N THR A 69 -18.42 -2.31 -8.69
CA THR A 69 -19.12 -1.80 -7.51
C THR A 69 -18.12 -1.35 -6.45
N ASN A 70 -18.43 -0.26 -5.76
CA ASN A 70 -17.67 0.21 -4.62
C ASN A 70 -18.32 -0.25 -3.31
N VAL A 71 -17.54 -0.87 -2.43
CA VAL A 71 -17.99 -1.33 -1.11
C VAL A 71 -17.28 -0.52 -0.03
N GLN A 72 -18.06 0.01 0.90
CA GLN A 72 -17.53 0.79 2.01
C GLN A 72 -16.73 -0.11 2.96
N LEU A 73 -15.49 0.27 3.29
CA LEU A 73 -14.75 -0.36 4.37
C LEU A 73 -15.42 -0.07 5.70
N PRO A 74 -15.40 -1.04 6.63
CA PRO A 74 -16.03 -0.87 7.91
C PRO A 74 -15.16 0.03 8.80
N GLU A 75 -15.77 0.67 9.81
CA GLU A 75 -15.13 1.70 10.63
C GLU A 75 -13.91 1.19 11.41
N GLU A 76 -13.83 -0.11 11.68
CA GLU A 76 -12.69 -0.71 12.40
C GLU A 76 -11.40 -0.63 11.59
N VAL A 77 -11.52 -0.61 10.25
CA VAL A 77 -10.39 -0.51 9.32
C VAL A 77 -10.18 0.92 8.85
N CYS A 78 -11.27 1.66 8.69
CA CYS A 78 -11.23 3.04 8.28
C CYS A 78 -11.94 3.95 9.28
N PRO A 79 -11.27 4.26 10.40
CA PRO A 79 -11.82 5.19 11.37
C PRO A 79 -11.89 6.58 10.75
N LYS A 80 -13.04 7.25 10.89
CA LYS A 80 -13.34 8.60 10.34
C LYS A 80 -13.55 8.66 8.82
N GLY A 81 -13.77 7.52 8.16
CA GLY A 81 -14.11 7.47 6.74
C GLY A 81 -12.98 7.89 5.79
N ARG A 82 -11.75 8.01 6.29
CA ARG A 82 -10.53 8.21 5.49
C ARG A 82 -9.42 7.30 5.98
N MET A 83 -8.69 6.71 5.03
CA MET A 83 -7.58 5.83 5.33
C MET A 83 -6.44 6.69 5.89
N PRO A 84 -5.82 6.32 7.02
CA PRO A 84 -4.68 7.06 7.54
C PRO A 84 -3.55 7.13 6.50
N LYS A 85 -2.97 8.32 6.34
CA LYS A 85 -1.85 8.55 5.40
C LYS A 85 -0.59 7.79 5.81
N THR A 86 -0.46 7.52 7.09
CA THR A 86 0.65 6.77 7.68
C THR A 86 0.10 5.49 8.29
N CYS A 87 0.69 4.36 7.92
CA CYS A 87 0.45 3.09 8.59
C CYS A 87 1.32 3.02 9.84
N ASN A 88 0.72 3.15 11.03
CA ASN A 88 1.42 2.85 12.27
C ASN A 88 1.30 1.34 12.60
N GLU A 89 1.99 0.89 13.65
CA GLU A 89 1.99 -0.52 14.05
C GLU A 89 0.62 -1.00 14.55
N ASP A 90 -0.15 -0.11 15.19
CA ASP A 90 -1.50 -0.41 15.66
C ASP A 90 -2.48 -0.57 14.48
N ASP A 91 -2.40 0.29 13.46
CA ASP A 91 -3.17 0.23 12.21
C ASP A 91 -2.87 -1.09 11.50
N LEU A 92 -1.59 -1.48 11.43
CA LEU A 92 -1.16 -2.74 10.84
C LEU A 92 -1.69 -3.94 11.63
N SER A 93 -1.64 -3.89 12.96
CA SER A 93 -2.18 -4.93 13.84
C SER A 93 -3.69 -5.09 13.66
N HIS A 94 -4.43 -3.98 13.63
CA HIS A 94 -5.87 -3.96 13.38
C HIS A 94 -6.22 -4.53 12.00
N LEU A 95 -5.50 -4.12 10.94
CA LEU A 95 -5.68 -4.64 9.59
C LEU A 95 -5.41 -6.14 9.51
N ARG A 96 -4.36 -6.63 10.17
CA ARG A 96 -4.05 -8.07 10.24
C ARG A 96 -5.14 -8.85 10.96
N ASN A 97 -5.64 -8.33 12.07
CA ASN A 97 -6.72 -8.96 12.82
C ASN A 97 -8.03 -8.99 12.00
N TRP A 98 -8.37 -7.88 11.34
CA TRP A 98 -9.51 -7.80 10.44
C TRP A 98 -9.40 -8.81 9.28
N SER A 99 -8.23 -8.86 8.63
CA SER A 99 -7.94 -9.83 7.57
C SER A 99 -8.11 -11.28 8.04
N LYS A 100 -7.61 -11.60 9.24
CA LYS A 100 -7.77 -12.92 9.85
C LYS A 100 -9.24 -13.28 10.06
N ASN A 101 -10.02 -12.37 10.64
CA ASN A 101 -11.45 -12.57 10.86
C ASN A 101 -12.22 -12.79 9.55
N LEU A 102 -11.86 -12.08 8.47
CA LEU A 102 -12.45 -12.29 7.15
C LEU A 102 -12.14 -13.67 6.58
N MET A 103 -10.90 -14.14 6.70
CA MET A 103 -10.51 -15.48 6.27
C MET A 103 -11.30 -16.56 7.01
N GLU A 104 -11.39 -16.45 8.34
CA GLU A 104 -12.16 -17.39 9.18
C GLU A 104 -13.64 -17.39 8.78
N LYS A 105 -14.23 -16.22 8.53
CA LYS A 105 -15.62 -16.10 8.06
C LYS A 105 -15.82 -16.76 6.70
N LYS A 106 -14.91 -16.54 5.76
CA LYS A 106 -14.96 -17.16 4.43
C LYS A 106 -14.85 -18.69 4.52
N GLU A 107 -13.97 -19.20 5.37
CA GLU A 107 -13.84 -20.64 5.60
C GLU A 107 -15.10 -21.24 6.24
N TYR A 108 -15.67 -20.57 7.26
CA TYR A 108 -16.94 -20.97 7.86
C TYR A 108 -18.07 -21.04 6.83
N ASP A 109 -18.20 -20.01 5.99
CA ASP A 109 -19.22 -19.95 4.94
C ASP A 109 -19.02 -21.03 3.86
N LEU A 110 -17.77 -21.36 3.50
CA LEU A 110 -17.45 -22.46 2.59
C LEU A 110 -17.82 -23.82 3.20
N ASN A 111 -17.45 -24.06 4.46
CA ASN A 111 -17.77 -25.30 5.17
C ASN A 111 -19.28 -25.50 5.32
N ARG A 112 -20.02 -24.41 5.60
CA ARG A 112 -21.48 -24.44 5.66
C ARG A 112 -22.12 -24.80 4.31
N LYS A 113 -21.58 -24.32 3.19
CA LYS A 113 -22.08 -24.65 1.84
C LYS A 113 -21.80 -26.09 1.45
N ASN A 114 -20.66 -26.65 1.85
CA ASN A 114 -20.30 -28.05 1.52
C ASN A 114 -21.13 -29.09 2.30
N ASN A 115 -21.68 -28.71 3.46
CA ASN A 115 -22.50 -29.59 4.31
C ASN A 115 -24.02 -29.47 4.03
N ARG A 116 -24.43 -28.75 2.98
CA ARG A 116 -25.82 -28.55 2.59
C ARG A 116 -26.11 -29.21 1.25
#